data_AF-A0A1N6VIF1-F1
#
_entry.id   AF-A0A1N6VIF1-F1
#
_cell.length_a   1.000
_cell.length_b   1.000
_cell.length_c   1.000
_cell.angle_alpha   90.00
_cell.angle_beta   90.00
_cell.angle_gamma   90.00
#
_symmetry.space_group_name_H-M   'P 1'
#
loop_
_entity.id
_entity.type
_entity.pdbx_description
1 polymer ?
#
loop_
_entity_poly.entity_id
_entity_poly.type
_entity_poly.pdbx_seq_one_letter_code
_entity_poly.pdbx_strand_id
1 'polypeptide(L)'
;MAAALDLRIDNSYPVAGSFPMFVRYQESSHNYGYFEQIYSELYTKINYLDLYILGSTRPNRSQTQITNTYDPCCYGGNGYLQYDEFIKKKVETFNNGRFNILSDSTHTKHELSPWALVQIWKRLDSK
;
A
#
# COMPACT_ATOMS: atom_id res chain seq x y z
N MET A 1 7.19 -1.19 -3.22
CA MET A 1 7.48 -2.57 -3.67
C MET A 1 8.94 -2.99 -3.49
N ALA A 2 9.92 -2.08 -3.38
CA ALA A 2 11.32 -2.43 -3.11
C ALA A 2 11.51 -3.37 -1.90
N ALA A 3 10.71 -3.20 -0.84
CA ALA A 3 10.75 -4.07 0.34
C ALA A 3 10.61 -5.55 -0.01
N ALA A 4 9.73 -5.93 -0.96
CA ALA A 4 9.50 -7.33 -1.33
C ALA A 4 10.77 -8.04 -1.84
N LEU A 5 11.72 -7.29 -2.42
CA LEU A 5 12.94 -7.82 -3.01
C LEU A 5 14.18 -7.56 -2.14
N ASP A 6 14.26 -6.39 -1.50
CA ASP A 6 15.39 -6.03 -0.66
C ASP A 6 15.17 -6.48 0.78
N LEU A 7 15.97 -7.47 1.18
CA LEU A 7 15.98 -8.05 2.51
C LEU A 7 16.47 -7.07 3.60
N ARG A 8 17.09 -5.95 3.27
CA ARG A 8 17.56 -4.99 4.29
C ARG A 8 16.44 -4.06 4.77
N ILE A 9 15.31 -4.05 4.07
CA ILE A 9 14.19 -3.16 4.38
C ILE A 9 13.25 -3.84 5.38
N ASP A 10 13.20 -3.31 6.60
CA ASP A 10 12.26 -3.74 7.63
C ASP A 10 10.96 -2.94 7.61
N ASN A 11 11.02 -1.63 7.40
CA ASN A 11 9.83 -0.77 7.39
C ASN A 11 9.63 -0.17 6.00
N SER A 12 8.40 -0.19 5.50
CA SER A 12 8.04 0.50 4.26
C SER A 12 6.73 1.27 4.39
N TYR A 13 6.69 2.47 3.82
CA TYR A 13 5.57 3.40 3.93
C TYR A 13 5.17 3.93 2.54
N PRO A 14 4.48 3.14 1.71
CA PRO A 14 3.88 3.66 0.48
C PRO A 14 2.84 4.73 0.83
N VAL A 15 2.96 5.92 0.27
CA VAL A 15 2.04 7.04 0.50
C VAL A 15 1.41 7.47 -0.82
N ALA A 16 0.13 7.86 -0.78
CA ALA A 16 -0.66 8.26 -1.94
C ALA A 16 -0.74 7.18 -3.03
N GLY A 17 -0.71 5.90 -2.64
CA GLY A 17 -0.86 4.77 -3.56
C GLY A 17 -0.34 3.46 -2.98
N SER A 18 -0.61 2.32 -3.59
CA SER A 18 -1.47 2.09 -4.77
C SER A 18 -2.74 1.31 -4.38
N PHE A 19 -3.75 1.27 -5.26
CA PHE A 19 -4.83 0.29 -5.18
C PHE A 19 -4.60 -0.93 -6.09
N PRO A 20 -5.06 -2.13 -5.69
CA PRO A 20 -5.07 -3.29 -6.57
C PRO A 20 -5.91 -3.06 -7.82
N MET A 21 -5.58 -3.76 -8.91
CA MET A 21 -6.26 -3.59 -10.20
C MET A 21 -7.77 -3.80 -10.12
N PHE A 22 -8.26 -4.78 -9.33
CA PHE A 22 -9.70 -5.02 -9.21
C PHE A 22 -10.47 -3.86 -8.55
N VAL A 23 -9.80 -3.07 -7.68
CA VAL A 23 -10.37 -1.85 -7.09
C VAL A 23 -10.37 -0.74 -8.15
N ARG A 24 -9.27 -0.60 -8.89
CA ARG A 24 -9.11 0.43 -9.92
C ARG A 24 -10.08 0.25 -11.09
N TYR A 25 -10.40 -0.99 -11.47
CA TYR A 25 -11.35 -1.27 -12.56
C TYR A 25 -12.79 -0.87 -12.23
N GLN A 26 -13.14 -0.68 -10.95
CA GLN A 26 -14.47 -0.22 -10.55
C GLN A 26 -14.65 1.28 -10.86
N GLU A 27 -13.56 2.03 -10.88
CA GLU A 27 -13.52 3.49 -11.07
C GLU A 27 -12.49 3.85 -12.16
N SER A 28 -12.65 3.25 -13.35
CA SER A 28 -11.68 3.33 -14.45
C SER A 28 -11.44 4.76 -14.96
N SER A 29 -12.35 5.69 -14.69
CA SER A 29 -12.22 7.12 -14.98
C SER A 29 -11.20 7.85 -14.09
N HIS A 30 -10.86 7.29 -12.92
CA HIS A 30 -9.97 7.93 -11.96
C HIS A 30 -8.49 7.62 -12.28
N ASN A 31 -8.10 6.35 -12.42
CA ASN A 31 -6.72 5.99 -12.77
C ASN A 31 -6.52 4.49 -13.16
N TYR A 32 -6.26 4.23 -14.44
CA TYR A 32 -5.90 2.89 -14.93
C TYR A 32 -4.43 2.51 -14.68
N GLY A 33 -3.53 3.51 -14.66
CA GLY A 33 -2.11 3.36 -14.35
C GLY A 33 -1.20 3.63 -15.53
N TYR A 34 0.05 3.96 -15.22
CA TYR A 34 1.13 4.02 -16.20
C TYR A 34 1.65 2.62 -16.55
N PHE A 35 2.49 2.53 -17.56
CA PHE A 35 3.02 1.27 -18.10
C PHE A 35 3.55 0.32 -17.01
N GLU A 36 4.32 0.85 -16.05
CA GLU A 36 4.93 0.09 -14.96
C GLU A 36 3.90 -0.56 -14.05
N GLN A 37 2.71 0.02 -13.96
CA GLN A 37 1.62 -0.43 -13.09
C GLN A 37 0.73 -1.49 -13.74
N ILE A 38 0.86 -1.68 -15.06
CA ILE A 38 0.04 -2.61 -15.86
C ILE A 38 0.89 -3.57 -16.70
N TYR A 39 2.20 -3.64 -16.44
CA TYR A 39 3.13 -4.47 -17.18
C TYR A 39 2.72 -5.95 -17.16
N SER A 40 2.14 -6.41 -18.27
CA SER A 40 1.39 -7.66 -18.34
C SER A 40 2.25 -8.88 -18.03
N GLU A 41 3.51 -8.92 -18.47
CA GLU A 41 4.39 -10.05 -18.22
C GLU A 41 4.65 -10.30 -16.72
N LEU A 42 4.58 -9.24 -15.91
CA LEU A 42 4.64 -9.34 -14.45
C LEU A 42 3.26 -9.64 -13.88
N TYR A 43 2.26 -8.83 -14.25
CA TYR A 43 0.94 -8.87 -13.60
C TYR A 43 0.06 -10.07 -13.97
N THR A 44 0.47 -10.85 -14.96
CA THR A 44 -0.10 -12.18 -15.27
C THR A 44 0.44 -13.29 -14.35
N LYS A 45 1.58 -13.05 -13.68
CA LYS A 45 2.24 -14.03 -12.80
C LYS A 45 2.05 -13.70 -11.31
N ILE A 46 2.03 -12.42 -10.97
CA ILE A 46 1.79 -11.91 -9.61
C ILE A 46 0.82 -10.74 -9.68
N ASN A 47 0.02 -10.50 -8.65
CA ASN A 47 -0.86 -9.34 -8.59
C ASN A 47 -0.44 -8.37 -7.47
N TYR A 48 -1.14 -7.24 -7.36
CA TYR A 48 -0.87 -6.23 -6.33
C TYR A 48 -1.03 -6.75 -4.90
N LEU A 49 -1.97 -7.67 -4.65
CA LEU A 49 -2.14 -8.27 -3.32
C LEU A 49 -0.90 -9.11 -2.96
N ASP A 50 -0.37 -9.88 -3.91
CA ASP A 50 0.88 -10.62 -3.71
C ASP A 50 2.03 -9.67 -3.37
N LEU A 51 2.13 -8.53 -4.07
CA LEU A 51 3.16 -7.53 -3.82
C LEU A 51 3.03 -6.89 -2.43
N TYR A 52 1.81 -6.66 -1.96
CA TYR A 52 1.55 -6.14 -0.61
C TYR A 52 1.91 -7.17 0.46
N ILE A 53 1.56 -8.43 0.24
CA ILE A 53 1.93 -9.55 1.12
C ILE A 53 3.46 -9.69 1.17
N LEU A 54 4.14 -9.83 0.03
CA LEU A 54 5.59 -9.99 -0.04
C LEU A 54 6.36 -8.80 0.56
N GLY A 55 5.83 -7.59 0.37
CA GLY A 55 6.38 -6.37 0.96
C GLY A 55 6.18 -6.26 2.48
N SER A 56 5.40 -7.16 3.07
CA SER A 56 5.02 -7.15 4.49
C SER A 56 5.51 -8.39 5.24
N THR A 57 5.78 -9.49 4.53
CA THR A 57 6.14 -10.79 5.12
C THR A 57 7.64 -10.94 5.28
N ARG A 58 8.11 -11.06 6.54
CA ARG A 58 9.43 -11.51 7.04
C ARG A 58 9.53 -11.20 8.55
N PRO A 59 10.39 -11.87 9.36
CA PRO A 59 10.73 -11.37 10.70
C PRO A 59 11.02 -9.87 10.70
N ASN A 60 10.45 -9.14 11.67
CA ASN A 60 10.59 -7.70 11.89
C ASN A 60 10.09 -6.77 10.77
N ARG A 61 9.59 -7.33 9.65
CA ARG A 61 9.08 -6.53 8.54
C ARG A 61 7.71 -5.93 8.83
N SER A 62 7.50 -4.71 8.38
CA SER A 62 6.23 -4.01 8.41
C SER A 62 6.05 -3.14 7.17
N GLN A 63 4.87 -3.21 6.56
CA GLN A 63 4.41 -2.24 5.59
C GLN A 63 3.20 -1.49 6.15
N THR A 64 3.22 -0.16 6.09
CA THR A 64 2.06 0.67 6.39
C THR A 64 1.75 1.52 5.17
N GLN A 65 0.69 1.19 4.43
CA GLN A 65 0.20 2.04 3.34
C GLN A 65 -0.50 3.27 3.93
N ILE A 66 -0.30 4.42 3.31
CA ILE A 66 -0.99 5.67 3.68
C ILE A 66 -1.74 6.16 2.45
N THR A 67 -3.06 6.04 2.46
CA THR A 67 -3.96 6.47 1.38
C THR A 67 -4.44 7.88 1.65
N ASN A 68 -4.66 8.68 0.61
CA ASN A 68 -5.17 10.03 0.74
C ASN A 68 -6.67 10.00 0.41
N THR A 69 -7.52 10.16 1.43
CA THR A 69 -8.98 9.98 1.34
C THR A 69 -9.61 10.87 0.28
N TYR A 70 -9.11 12.10 0.14
CA TYR A 70 -9.66 13.10 -0.78
C TYR A 70 -8.69 13.42 -1.93
N ASP A 71 -7.80 12.48 -2.30
CA ASP A 71 -6.99 12.60 -3.52
C ASP A 71 -7.91 12.63 -4.75
N PRO A 72 -7.93 13.74 -5.52
CA PRO A 72 -8.83 13.91 -6.66
C PRO A 72 -8.33 13.17 -7.91
N CYS A 73 -7.09 12.68 -7.92
CA CYS A 73 -6.56 11.97 -9.07
C CYS A 73 -6.85 10.47 -8.96
N CYS A 74 -6.10 9.79 -8.09
CA CYS A 74 -5.60 8.49 -8.48
C CYS A 74 -6.05 7.36 -7.56
N TYR A 75 -5.96 7.56 -6.25
CA TYR A 75 -6.22 6.54 -5.23
C TYR A 75 -7.03 7.10 -4.06
N GLY A 76 -7.92 8.04 -4.35
CA GLY A 76 -8.85 8.62 -3.39
C GLY A 76 -9.91 7.64 -2.89
N GLY A 77 -10.55 8.00 -1.78
CA GLY A 77 -11.68 7.29 -1.20
C GLY A 77 -11.29 6.03 -0.41
N ASN A 78 -12.25 5.12 -0.31
CA ASN A 78 -12.21 3.99 0.62
C ASN A 78 -11.94 2.64 -0.08
N GLY A 79 -11.37 2.65 -1.29
CA GLY A 79 -11.07 1.43 -2.05
C GLY A 79 -10.18 0.44 -1.27
N TYR A 80 -9.38 0.93 -0.33
CA TYR A 80 -8.55 0.12 0.55
C TYR A 80 -9.33 -0.85 1.44
N LEU A 81 -10.58 -0.53 1.80
CA LEU A 81 -11.42 -1.41 2.63
C LEU A 81 -11.67 -2.77 1.97
N GLN A 82 -11.60 -2.84 0.64
CA GLN A 82 -11.84 -4.08 -0.10
C GLN A 82 -10.70 -5.11 0.05
N TYR A 83 -9.51 -4.68 0.49
CA TYR A 83 -8.36 -5.58 0.61
C TYR A 83 -7.62 -5.51 1.96
N ASP A 84 -7.84 -4.49 2.79
CA ASP A 84 -7.14 -4.29 4.06
C ASP A 84 -7.16 -5.55 4.95
N GLU A 85 -8.35 -6.07 5.26
CA GLU A 85 -8.52 -7.23 6.13
C GLU A 85 -7.93 -8.50 5.49
N PHE A 86 -8.10 -8.67 4.18
CA PHE A 86 -7.56 -9.82 3.45
C PHE A 86 -6.03 -9.87 3.55
N ILE A 87 -5.35 -8.75 3.30
CA ILE A 87 -3.88 -8.70 3.37
C ILE A 87 -3.40 -8.92 4.80
N LYS A 88 -4.02 -8.26 5.80
CA LYS A 88 -3.68 -8.44 7.22
C LYS A 88 -3.71 -9.90 7.63
N LYS A 89 -4.85 -10.58 7.39
CA LYS A 89 -5.01 -12.01 7.69
C LYS A 89 -3.99 -12.87 6.95
N LYS A 90 -3.72 -12.57 5.69
CA LYS A 90 -2.78 -13.37 4.89
C LYS A 90 -1.34 -13.23 5.40
N VAL A 91 -0.91 -12.02 5.76
CA VAL A 91 0.41 -11.77 6.35
C VAL A 91 0.55 -12.48 7.70
N GLU A 92 -0.49 -12.49 8.53
CA GLU A 92 -0.51 -13.21 9.81
C GLU A 92 -0.29 -14.73 9.63
N THR A 93 -0.81 -15.35 8.57
CA THR A 93 -0.61 -16.79 8.33
C THR A 93 0.86 -17.19 8.13
N PHE A 94 1.74 -16.26 7.78
CA PHE A 94 3.17 -16.52 7.63
C PHE A 94 3.95 -16.37 8.95
N ASN A 95 3.29 -16.02 10.06
CA ASN A 95 3.87 -15.77 11.40
C ASN A 95 5.09 -14.83 11.40
N ASN A 96 5.22 -14.00 10.36
CA ASN A 96 6.42 -13.24 10.07
C ASN A 96 6.03 -11.98 9.31
N GLY A 97 5.79 -10.88 10.02
CA GLY A 97 5.56 -9.57 9.40
C GLY A 97 4.29 -8.87 9.87
N ARG A 98 4.06 -7.65 9.37
CA ARG A 98 2.93 -6.79 9.72
C ARG A 98 2.47 -5.96 8.54
N PHE A 99 1.17 -5.84 8.33
CA PHE A 99 0.59 -4.95 7.34
C PHE A 99 -0.45 -4.03 7.98
N ASN A 100 -0.44 -2.76 7.60
CA ASN A 100 -1.42 -1.77 8.03
C ASN A 100 -1.76 -0.81 6.87
N ILE A 101 -2.95 -0.22 6.94
CA ILE A 101 -3.34 0.90 6.10
C ILE A 101 -3.81 2.04 7.00
N LEU A 102 -3.40 3.26 6.67
CA LEU A 102 -3.88 4.50 7.25
C LEU A 102 -4.55 5.32 6.17
N SER A 103 -5.69 5.93 6.46
CA SER A 103 -6.35 6.87 5.56
C SER A 103 -6.16 8.30 6.07
N ASP A 104 -5.46 9.11 5.29
CA ASP A 104 -5.24 10.52 5.53
C ASP A 104 -6.42 11.32 4.97
N SER A 105 -7.21 11.95 5.84
CA SER A 105 -8.32 12.84 5.48
C SER A 105 -7.99 14.30 5.75
N THR A 106 -6.73 14.65 6.02
CA THR A 106 -6.31 15.99 6.42
C THR A 106 -6.12 16.96 5.25
N HIS A 107 -6.13 16.45 4.01
CA HIS A 107 -5.87 17.22 2.80
C HIS A 107 -6.56 16.62 1.57
N THR A 108 -6.56 17.36 0.46
CA THR A 108 -7.25 17.03 -0.80
C THR A 108 -6.30 16.91 -1.99
N LYS A 109 -5.06 16.49 -1.74
CA LYS A 109 -4.00 16.44 -2.76
C LYS A 109 -3.39 15.06 -2.87
N HIS A 110 -2.84 14.75 -4.04
CA HIS A 110 -1.95 13.61 -4.23
C HIS A 110 -0.53 13.97 -3.74
N GLU A 111 -0.25 13.76 -2.45
CA GLU A 111 1.03 14.16 -1.85
C GLU A 111 1.37 13.35 -0.59
N LEU A 112 2.62 13.49 -0.15
CA LEU A 112 3.06 13.13 1.20
C LEU A 112 2.77 14.30 2.14
N SER A 113 1.73 14.16 2.96
CA SER A 113 1.29 15.23 3.87
C SER A 113 2.15 15.32 5.15
N PRO A 114 2.10 16.45 5.88
CA PRO A 114 2.67 16.55 7.23
C PRO A 114 2.09 15.51 8.20
N TRP A 115 0.80 15.17 8.07
CA TRP A 115 0.18 14.15 8.91
C TRP A 115 0.79 12.77 8.64
N ALA A 116 0.93 12.40 7.37
CA ALA A 116 1.56 11.14 6.96
C ALA A 116 2.99 11.03 7.49
N LEU A 117 3.79 12.12 7.41
CA LEU A 117 5.12 12.17 8.00
C LEU A 117 5.11 11.90 9.50
N VAL A 118 4.21 12.53 10.27
CA VAL A 118 4.06 12.27 11.72
C VAL A 118 3.73 10.80 11.99
N GLN A 119 2.87 10.17 11.18
CA GLN A 119 2.55 8.75 11.35
C GLN A 119 3.73 7.82 11.05
N ILE A 120 4.59 8.20 10.10
CA ILE A 120 5.83 7.49 9.78
C ILE A 120 6.81 7.62 10.95
N TRP A 121 7.07 8.84 11.43
CA TRP A 121 7.97 9.11 12.56
C TRP A 121 7.60 8.31 13.80
N LYS A 122 6.32 8.33 14.22
CA LYS A 122 5.83 7.55 15.36
C LYS A 122 6.13 6.05 15.27
N ARG A 123 6.18 5.50 14.05
CA ARG A 123 6.45 4.07 13.80
C ARG A 123 7.94 3.76 13.72
N LEU A 124 8.76 4.73 13.32
CA LEU A 124 10.20 4.61 13.37
C LEU A 124 10.72 4.71 14.82
N ASP A 125 10.17 5.64 15.62
CA ASP A 125 10.56 5.86 17.02
C ASP A 125 10.04 4.78 17.99
N SER A 126 9.06 3.97 17.56
CA SER A 126 8.51 2.86 18.35
C SER A 126 9.36 1.58 18.36
N LYS A 127 10.57 1.63 17.76
CA LYS A 127 11.54 0.53 17.72
C LYS A 127 12.66 0.77 18.72
#